data_AF-K2E237-F1
#
_entry.id   AF-K2E237-F1
#
_cell.length_a   1.000
_cell.length_b   1.000
_cell.length_c   1.000
_cell.angle_alpha   90.00
_cell.angle_beta   90.00
_cell.angle_gamma   90.00
#
_symmetry.space_group_name_H-M   'P 1'
#
loop_
_entity.id
_entity.type
_entity.pdbx_description
1 polymer ?
#
loop_
_entity_poly.entity_id
_entity_poly.type
_entity_poly.pdbx_seq_one_letter_code
_entity_poly.pdbx_strand_id
1 'polypeptide(L)'
;MPKDLILKRLEILTELQQELNKLREHYTESLENDPEYQKAQEEQEKIKSENKETKEKQERVASRPSYKAISDQIKEKRTEIKEHSEALSQELVDYYRESGTVEIEDNDGNVKRMKFSVKLVS
;
A
#
# COMPACT_ATOMS: atom_id res chain seq x y z
N MET A 1 -4.36 -55.48 25.74
CA MET A 1 -5.40 -55.30 24.69
C MET A 1 -5.15 -53.99 23.94
N PRO A 2 -5.69 -53.77 22.72
CA PRO A 2 -5.49 -52.51 21.97
C PRO A 2 -5.90 -51.24 22.75
N LYS A 3 -6.86 -51.36 23.69
CA LYS A 3 -7.32 -50.27 24.56
C LYS A 3 -6.24 -49.77 25.53
N ASP A 4 -5.45 -50.66 26.13
CA ASP A 4 -4.39 -50.28 27.09
C ASP A 4 -3.27 -49.50 26.39
N LEU A 5 -2.98 -49.87 25.14
CA LEU A 5 -2.01 -49.17 24.31
C LEU A 5 -2.50 -47.76 23.93
N ILE A 6 -3.80 -47.61 23.67
CA ILE A 6 -4.44 -46.32 23.40
C ILE A 6 -4.40 -45.42 24.64
N LEU A 7 -4.74 -45.95 25.83
CA LEU A 7 -4.70 -45.19 27.08
C LEU A 7 -3.29 -44.71 27.40
N LYS A 8 -2.28 -45.59 27.27
CA LYS A 8 -0.86 -45.22 27.45
C LYS A 8 -0.42 -44.12 26.47
N ARG A 9 -0.90 -44.15 25.21
CA ARG A 9 -0.59 -43.11 24.22
C ARG A 9 -1.26 -41.78 24.57
N LEU A 10 -2.49 -41.78 25.08
CA LEU A 10 -3.19 -40.57 25.51
C LEU A 10 -2.51 -39.90 26.71
N GLU A 11 -2.02 -40.71 27.65
CA GLU A 11 -1.24 -40.24 28.79
C GLU A 11 0.06 -39.55 28.32
N ILE A 12 0.85 -40.23 27.47
CA ILE A 12 2.08 -39.65 26.88
C ILE A 12 1.78 -38.34 26.13
N LEU A 13 0.71 -38.29 25.34
CA LEU A 13 0.34 -37.06 24.62
C LEU A 13 -0.04 -35.92 25.57
N THR A 14 -0.69 -36.24 26.68
CA THR A 14 -1.07 -35.25 27.69
C THR A 14 0.16 -34.69 28.40
N GLU A 15 1.09 -35.55 28.78
CA GLU A 15 2.37 -35.16 29.39
C GLU A 15 3.19 -34.28 28.45
N LEU A 16 3.39 -34.73 27.20
CA LEU A 16 4.11 -33.96 26.18
C LEU A 16 3.46 -32.60 25.90
N GLN A 17 2.12 -32.52 25.91
CA GLN A 17 1.43 -31.25 25.72
C GLN A 17 1.66 -30.29 26.90
N GLN A 18 1.69 -30.80 28.13
CA GLN A 18 1.98 -30.00 29.31
C GLN A 18 3.43 -29.51 29.33
N GLU A 19 4.38 -30.38 28.99
CA GLU A 19 5.80 -30.02 28.86
C GLU A 19 6.02 -28.97 27.78
N LEU A 20 5.37 -29.12 26.63
CA LEU A 20 5.42 -28.14 25.54
C LEU A 20 4.90 -26.77 25.98
N ASN A 21 3.79 -26.73 26.74
CA ASN A 21 3.24 -25.48 27.23
C ASN A 21 4.21 -24.79 28.21
N LYS A 22 4.80 -25.54 29.14
CA LYS A 22 5.81 -25.01 30.07
C LYS A 22 7.05 -24.47 29.35
N LEU A 23 7.52 -25.19 28.32
CA LEU A 23 8.66 -24.74 27.52
C LEU A 23 8.35 -23.45 26.75
N ARG A 24 7.11 -23.27 26.27
CA ARG A 24 6.68 -22.03 25.61
C ARG A 24 6.63 -20.86 26.59
N GLU A 25 6.08 -21.07 27.78
CA GLU A 25 6.05 -20.06 28.84
C GLU A 25 7.47 -19.64 29.21
N HIS A 26 8.35 -20.61 29.52
CA HIS A 26 9.75 -20.32 29.84
C HIS A 26 10.49 -19.63 28.69
N TYR A 27 10.26 -20.03 27.45
CA TYR A 27 10.84 -19.37 26.27
C TYR A 27 10.39 -17.91 26.19
N THR A 28 9.11 -17.66 26.43
CA THR A 28 8.53 -16.30 26.38
C THR A 28 9.10 -15.44 27.49
N GLU A 29 9.13 -15.95 28.73
CA GLU A 29 9.74 -15.26 29.87
C GLU A 29 11.23 -15.01 29.64
N SER A 30 11.97 -15.96 29.08
CA SER A 30 13.40 -15.79 28.77
C SER A 30 13.61 -14.69 27.73
N LEU A 31 12.75 -14.64 26.71
CA LEU A 31 12.78 -13.61 25.68
C LEU A 31 12.43 -12.24 26.27
N GLU A 32 11.38 -12.14 27.07
CA GLU A 32 10.95 -10.90 27.71
C GLU A 32 11.98 -10.34 28.70
N ASN A 33 12.77 -11.20 29.34
CA ASN A 33 13.84 -10.82 30.25
C ASN A 33 15.20 -10.61 29.54
N ASP A 34 15.30 -10.94 28.24
CA ASP A 34 16.53 -10.75 27.50
C ASP A 34 16.80 -9.24 27.28
N PRO A 35 17.98 -8.72 27.66
CA PRO A 35 18.28 -7.29 27.55
C PRO A 35 18.31 -6.76 26.12
N GLU A 36 18.64 -7.59 25.12
CA GLU A 36 18.61 -7.16 23.71
C GLU A 36 17.18 -7.09 23.21
N TYR A 37 16.34 -8.05 23.58
CA TYR A 37 14.92 -8.05 23.25
C TYR A 37 14.17 -6.86 23.87
N GLN A 38 14.41 -6.57 25.16
CA GLN A 38 13.83 -5.40 25.84
C GLN A 38 14.24 -4.09 25.17
N LYS A 39 15.53 -3.92 24.84
CA LYS A 39 16.01 -2.74 24.10
C LYS A 39 15.35 -2.60 22.74
N ALA A 40 15.18 -3.71 22.01
CA ALA A 40 14.51 -3.69 20.72
C ALA A 40 13.03 -3.28 20.84
N GLN A 41 12.33 -3.73 21.89
CA GLN A 41 10.95 -3.29 22.17
C GLN A 41 10.87 -1.81 22.53
N GLU A 42 11.78 -1.31 23.38
CA GLU A 42 11.86 0.11 23.74
C GLU A 42 12.14 0.99 22.52
N GLU A 43 13.07 0.58 21.66
CA GLU A 43 13.39 1.27 20.41
C GLU A 43 12.19 1.28 19.45
N GLN A 44 11.47 0.16 19.34
CA GLN A 44 10.26 0.07 18.53
C GLN A 44 9.18 1.04 19.02
N GLU A 45 8.93 1.12 20.33
CA GLU A 45 7.96 2.05 20.91
C GLU A 45 8.39 3.51 20.70
N LYS A 46 9.69 3.79 20.83
CA LYS A 46 10.24 5.12 20.53
C LYS A 46 10.01 5.51 19.06
N ILE A 47 10.34 4.63 18.12
CA ILE A 47 10.10 4.85 16.68
C ILE A 47 8.61 5.07 16.39
N LYS A 48 7.71 4.29 17.01
CA LYS A 48 6.25 4.51 16.86
C LYS A 48 5.84 5.90 17.33
N SER A 49 6.36 6.34 18.48
CA SER A 49 6.07 7.67 19.02
C SER A 49 6.59 8.79 18.12
N GLU A 50 7.81 8.67 17.59
CA GLU A 50 8.44 9.63 16.67
C GLU A 50 7.68 9.70 15.34
N ASN A 51 7.23 8.56 14.82
CA ASN A 51 6.41 8.49 13.61
C ASN A 51 5.05 9.17 13.80
N LYS A 52 4.42 8.98 14.97
CA LYS A 52 3.16 9.68 15.29
C LYS A 52 3.36 11.20 15.33
N GLU A 53 4.40 11.67 16.02
CA GLU A 53 4.71 13.10 16.09
C GLU A 53 5.04 13.68 14.69
N THR A 54 5.78 12.93 13.87
CA THR A 54 6.09 13.30 12.50
C THR A 54 4.83 13.44 11.65
N LYS A 55 3.91 12.48 11.76
CA LYS A 55 2.63 12.53 11.05
C LYS A 55 1.79 13.74 11.47
N GLU A 56 1.69 14.00 12.77
CA GLU A 56 0.97 15.18 13.28
C GLU A 56 1.62 16.50 12.82
N LYS A 57 2.95 16.55 12.70
CA LYS A 57 3.66 17.72 12.13
C LYS A 57 3.39 17.85 10.64
N GLN A 58 3.41 16.76 9.88
CA GLN A 58 3.09 16.75 8.45
C GLN A 58 1.66 17.24 8.21
N GLU A 59 0.68 16.75 8.98
CA GLU A 59 -0.72 17.19 8.89
C GLU A 59 -0.86 18.68 9.21
N ARG A 60 -0.17 19.18 10.25
CA ARG A 60 -0.12 20.61 10.59
C ARG A 60 0.56 21.47 9.53
N VAL A 61 1.56 20.95 8.83
CA VAL A 61 2.23 21.65 7.73
C VAL A 61 1.35 21.65 6.48
N ALA A 62 0.71 20.52 6.17
CA ALA A 62 -0.19 20.38 5.04
C ALA A 62 -1.46 21.25 5.18
N SER A 63 -1.90 21.53 6.40
CA SER A 63 -3.02 22.46 6.65
C SER A 63 -2.64 23.94 6.49
N ARG A 64 -1.35 24.27 6.35
CA ARG A 64 -0.92 25.65 6.12
C ARG A 64 -1.46 26.16 4.78
N PRO A 65 -1.82 27.46 4.68
CA PRO A 65 -2.40 28.03 3.46
C PRO A 65 -1.56 27.81 2.20
N SER A 66 -0.23 27.83 2.29
CA SER A 66 0.67 27.60 1.15
C SER A 66 0.57 26.19 0.58
N TYR A 67 0.47 25.17 1.43
CA TYR A 67 0.33 23.78 1.00
C TYR A 67 -1.07 23.49 0.47
N LYS A 68 -2.10 24.09 1.09
CA LYS A 68 -3.46 24.03 0.58
C LYS A 68 -3.57 24.67 -0.81
N ALA A 69 -2.98 25.84 -1.01
CA ALA A 69 -2.93 26.51 -2.31
C ALA A 69 -2.26 25.63 -3.38
N ILE A 70 -1.12 24.99 -3.06
CA ILE A 70 -0.46 24.05 -3.98
C ILE A 70 -1.35 22.84 -4.26
N SER A 71 -2.01 22.26 -3.24
CA SER A 71 -2.95 21.15 -3.41
C SER A 71 -4.12 21.52 -4.33
N ASP A 72 -4.65 22.73 -4.19
CA ASP A 72 -5.76 23.21 -5.02
C ASP A 72 -5.29 23.45 -6.46
N GLN A 73 -4.09 24.01 -6.66
CA GLN A 73 -3.45 24.11 -8.00
C GLN A 73 -3.23 22.74 -8.64
N ILE A 74 -2.81 21.72 -7.88
CA ILE A 74 -2.65 20.35 -8.40
C ILE A 74 -4.00 19.79 -8.87
N LYS A 75 -5.08 20.04 -8.11
CA LYS A 75 -6.43 19.59 -8.50
C LYS A 75 -6.91 20.31 -9.75
N GLU A 76 -6.72 21.63 -9.83
CA GLU A 76 -7.05 22.43 -11.00
C GLU A 76 -6.30 21.92 -12.24
N LYS A 77 -4.98 21.72 -12.16
CA LYS A 77 -4.20 21.18 -13.28
C LYS A 77 -4.61 19.77 -13.69
N ARG A 78 -5.06 18.92 -12.75
CA ARG A 78 -5.62 17.60 -13.11
C ARG A 78 -6.94 17.72 -13.87
N THR A 79 -7.79 18.67 -13.48
CA THR A 79 -9.04 18.94 -14.21
C THR A 79 -8.75 19.47 -15.60
N GLU A 80 -7.88 20.48 -15.74
CA GLU A 80 -7.45 21.01 -17.04
C GLU A 80 -6.89 19.91 -17.96
N ILE A 81 -5.98 19.06 -17.44
CA ILE A 81 -5.41 17.93 -18.20
C ILE A 81 -6.52 16.99 -18.68
N LYS A 82 -7.51 16.69 -17.83
CA LYS A 82 -8.61 15.81 -18.19
C LYS A 82 -9.46 16.41 -19.31
N GLU A 83 -9.86 17.67 -19.18
CA GLU A 83 -10.66 18.39 -20.17
C GLU A 83 -9.93 18.48 -21.52
N HIS A 84 -8.64 18.84 -21.52
CA HIS A 84 -7.83 18.87 -22.74
C HIS A 84 -7.64 17.48 -23.35
N SER A 85 -7.51 16.42 -22.54
CA SER A 85 -7.39 15.05 -23.05
C SER A 85 -8.69 14.56 -23.69
N GLU A 86 -9.84 14.93 -23.13
CA GLU A 86 -11.16 14.61 -23.70
C GLU A 86 -11.39 15.36 -25.02
N ALA A 87 -11.08 16.66 -25.05
CA ALA A 87 -11.13 17.47 -26.28
C ALA A 87 -10.21 16.89 -27.36
N LEU A 88 -8.95 16.61 -27.03
CA LEU A 88 -7.99 15.98 -27.95
C LEU A 88 -8.50 14.63 -28.46
N SER A 89 -9.13 13.81 -27.61
CA SER A 89 -9.68 12.52 -28.04
C SER A 89 -10.78 12.70 -29.09
N GLN A 90 -11.64 13.71 -28.94
CA GLN A 90 -12.68 14.04 -29.91
C GLN A 90 -12.07 14.54 -31.23
N GLU A 91 -11.10 15.46 -31.15
CA GLU A 91 -10.38 16.00 -32.30
C GLU A 91 -9.64 14.90 -33.09
N LEU A 92 -9.01 13.94 -32.41
CA LEU A 92 -8.33 12.82 -33.06
C LEU A 92 -9.32 11.89 -33.79
N VAL A 93 -10.53 11.70 -33.25
CA VAL A 93 -11.59 10.94 -33.93
C VAL A 93 -12.04 11.67 -35.19
N ASP A 94 -12.25 12.98 -35.12
CA ASP A 94 -12.68 13.77 -36.27
C ASP A 94 -11.57 13.84 -37.35
N TYR A 95 -10.32 14.01 -36.95
CA TYR A 95 -9.17 13.93 -37.85
C TYR A 95 -9.08 12.57 -38.55
N TYR A 96 -9.28 11.47 -37.84
CA TYR A 96 -9.31 10.14 -38.46
C TYR A 96 -10.46 9.99 -39.47
N ARG A 97 -11.65 10.55 -39.18
CA ARG A 97 -12.80 10.54 -40.11
C ARG A 97 -12.51 11.31 -41.39
N GLU A 98 -11.80 12.43 -41.30
CA GLU A 98 -11.49 13.28 -42.45
C GLU A 98 -10.31 12.76 -43.27
N SER A 99 -9.23 12.36 -42.61
CA SER A 99 -7.96 12.00 -43.25
C SER A 99 -7.81 10.51 -43.55
N GLY A 100 -8.52 9.64 -42.83
CA GLY A 100 -8.38 8.18 -42.89
C GLY A 100 -7.07 7.64 -42.32
N THR A 101 -6.18 8.49 -41.77
CA THR A 101 -4.92 8.07 -41.16
C THR A 101 -5.01 8.07 -39.63
N VAL A 102 -4.26 7.15 -39.02
CA VAL A 102 -4.12 7.00 -37.57
C VAL A 102 -2.77 7.51 -37.07
N GLU A 103 -2.02 8.22 -37.90
CA GLU A 103 -0.70 8.76 -37.57
C GLU A 103 -0.76 10.29 -37.58
N ILE A 104 -0.06 10.89 -36.62
CA ILE A 104 0.05 12.34 -36.47
C ILE A 104 1.47 12.70 -36.04
N GLU A 105 2.04 13.73 -36.63
CA GLU A 105 3.34 14.28 -36.24
C GLU A 105 3.15 15.28 -35.10
N ASP A 106 3.94 15.16 -34.03
CA ASP A 106 3.93 16.12 -32.92
C ASP A 106 4.84 17.33 -33.19
N ASN A 107 4.78 18.33 -32.31
CA ASN A 107 5.57 19.56 -32.43
C ASN A 107 7.09 19.33 -32.38
N ASP A 108 7.53 18.15 -31.94
CA ASP A 108 8.94 17.76 -31.87
C ASP A 108 9.36 16.92 -33.10
N GLY A 109 8.47 16.76 -34.09
CA GLY A 109 8.71 16.01 -35.32
C GLY A 109 8.58 14.50 -35.16
N ASN A 110 8.03 14.01 -34.05
CA ASN A 110 7.83 12.58 -33.84
C ASN A 110 6.45 12.15 -34.35
N VAL A 111 6.43 11.12 -35.19
CA VAL A 111 5.19 10.49 -35.62
C VAL A 111 4.64 9.62 -34.49
N LYS A 112 3.45 9.98 -33.99
CA LYS A 112 2.68 9.21 -33.02
C LYS A 112 1.51 8.51 -33.71
N ARG A 113 1.16 7.33 -33.21
CA ARG A 113 0.00 6.56 -33.67
C ARG A 113 -1.16 6.68 -32.68
N MET A 114 -2.35 6.95 -33.20
CA MET A 114 -3.60 7.00 -32.44
C MET A 114 -3.96 5.61 -31.91
N LYS A 115 -4.38 5.55 -30.64
CA LYS A 115 -4.92 4.35 -30.01
C LYS A 115 -6.36 4.61 -29.57
N PHE A 116 -7.32 4.05 -30.31
CA PHE A 116 -8.73 4.12 -29.93
C PHE A 116 -9.01 3.20 -28.73
N SER A 117 -9.66 3.74 -27.71
CA SER A 117 -10.15 2.98 -26.55
C SER A 117 -11.63 3.27 -26.37
N VAL A 118 -12.47 2.24 -26.48
CA VAL A 118 -13.90 2.35 -26.19
C VAL A 118 -14.15 1.79 -24.80
N LYS A 119 -14.88 2.53 -23.95
CA LYS A 119 -15.35 2.06 -22.64
C LYS A 119 -16.83 2.38 -22.50
N LEU A 120 -17.59 1.42 -21.97
CA LEU A 120 -18.94 1.65 -21.48
C LEU A 120 -18.86 2.36 -20.12
N VAL A 121 -19.65 3.42 -19.95
CA VAL A 121 -19.81 4.14 -18.68
C VAL A 121 -21.28 4.04 -18.29
N SER A 122 -21.56 3.63 -17.05
CA SER A 122 -22.90 3.55 -16.44
C SER A 122 -23.27 4.85 -15.75
#